data_AF-A0A6J6FDU5-F1
#
_entry.id   AF-A0A6J6FDU5-F1
#
_cell.length_a   1.000
_cell.length_b   1.000
_cell.length_c   1.000
_cell.angle_alpha   90.00
_cell.angle_beta   90.00
_cell.angle_gamma   90.00
#
_symmetry.space_group_name_H-M   'P 1'
#
loop_
_entity.id
_entity.type
_entity.pdbx_description
1 polymer ?
#
loop_
_entity_poly.entity_id
_entity_poly.type
_entity_poly.pdbx_seq_one_letter_code
_entity_poly.pdbx_strand_id
1 'polypeptide(L)'
;MVVREETPGDQQLVGFVSPKDGANPQPSEIKDHLRVNLPDPMIPGHIVVLADLPHTPNGKIDRNGLPTLASVLGQRDGGAVVADAENDLERTVLEIWRETLGMQAIGVDDNFFDIGGHSLLVVRMHRRLKEVLERPIALTELYRYPTIRSFAGSLTSDAGSAALQKGVDRASRRRESLERRRARAN
;
A
#
# COMPACT_ATOMS: atom_id res chain seq x y z
N MET A 1 -6.83 13.39 12.97
CA MET A 1 -5.93 13.12 11.83
C MET A 1 -4.90 14.21 11.75
N VAL A 2 -3.66 13.87 11.42
CA VAL A 2 -2.57 14.82 11.21
C VAL A 2 -1.88 14.49 9.90
N VAL A 3 -1.41 15.52 9.19
CA VAL A 3 -0.53 15.32 8.04
C VAL A 3 0.88 15.10 8.58
N ARG A 4 1.51 13.99 8.19
CA ARG A 4 2.91 13.67 8.48
C ARG A 4 3.70 13.65 7.17
N GLU A 5 4.94 14.10 7.24
CA GLU A 5 5.89 14.02 6.14
C GLU A 5 7.00 13.07 6.61
N GLU A 6 7.01 11.85 6.07
CA GLU A 6 8.02 10.83 6.43
C GLU A 6 9.26 10.94 5.52
N THR A 7 9.11 11.50 4.33
CA THR A 7 10.19 11.82 3.38
C THR A 7 9.90 13.20 2.78
N PRO A 8 10.90 14.05 2.52
CA PRO A 8 10.68 15.35 1.89
C PRO A 8 9.83 15.24 0.62
N GLY A 9 8.66 15.87 0.62
CA GLY A 9 7.68 15.84 -0.48
C GLY A 9 6.64 14.71 -0.43
N ASP A 10 6.65 13.84 0.59
CA ASP A 10 5.69 12.74 0.77
C ASP A 10 4.81 13.00 2.01
N GLN A 11 3.87 13.93 1.85
CA GLN A 11 2.89 14.28 2.88
C GLN A 11 1.72 13.31 2.89
N GLN A 12 1.41 12.75 4.06
CA GLN A 12 0.39 11.72 4.22
C GLN A 12 -0.51 11.96 5.41
N LEU A 13 -1.77 11.59 5.25
CA LEU A 13 -2.73 11.59 6.35
C LEU A 13 -2.50 10.37 7.25
N VAL A 14 -2.28 10.65 8.53
CA VAL A 14 -2.23 9.64 9.58
C VAL A 14 -3.44 9.81 10.51
N GLY A 15 -4.19 8.73 10.67
CA GLY A 15 -5.29 8.62 11.62
C GLY A 15 -4.78 8.06 12.94
N PHE A 16 -5.02 8.78 14.04
CA PHE A 16 -4.79 8.27 15.40
C PHE A 16 -6.15 8.05 16.04
N VAL A 17 -6.38 6.86 16.56
CA VAL A 17 -7.66 6.45 17.14
C VAL A 17 -7.38 5.82 18.50
N SER A 18 -8.16 6.21 19.51
CA SER A 18 -8.25 5.49 20.77
C SER A 18 -9.66 4.90 20.88
N PRO A 19 -9.80 3.58 21.00
CA PRO A 19 -11.10 2.94 21.11
C PRO A 19 -11.68 3.18 22.51
N LYS A 20 -12.99 3.41 22.56
CA LYS A 20 -13.75 3.44 23.82
C LYS A 20 -14.22 2.03 24.16
N ASP A 21 -14.45 1.79 25.46
CA ASP A 21 -15.15 0.61 25.98
C ASP A 21 -14.52 -0.75 25.60
N GLY A 22 -13.19 -0.80 25.49
CA GLY A 22 -12.45 -2.05 25.22
C GLY A 22 -12.59 -2.58 23.80
N ALA A 23 -13.13 -1.79 22.86
CA ALA A 23 -13.12 -2.14 21.45
C ALA A 23 -11.68 -2.26 20.91
N ASN A 24 -11.47 -3.15 19.95
CA ASN A 24 -10.18 -3.28 19.24
C ASN A 24 -10.41 -3.28 17.73
N PRO A 25 -10.82 -2.12 17.16
CA PRO A 25 -11.14 -2.02 15.75
C PRO A 25 -9.88 -2.25 14.92
N GLN A 26 -10.00 -3.05 13.88
CA GLN A 26 -8.88 -3.25 12.97
C GLN A 26 -8.71 -1.99 12.09
N PRO A 27 -7.47 -1.58 11.77
CA PRO A 27 -7.20 -0.46 10.87
C PRO A 27 -7.97 -0.53 9.54
N SER A 28 -8.14 -1.73 8.99
CA SER A 28 -8.90 -1.99 7.76
C SER A 28 -10.39 -1.64 7.90
N GLU A 29 -11.03 -2.06 9.00
CA GLU A 29 -12.43 -1.77 9.30
C GLU A 29 -12.70 -0.26 9.39
N ILE A 30 -11.76 0.47 10.01
CA ILE A 30 -11.86 1.93 10.10
C ILE A 30 -11.72 2.55 8.71
N LYS A 31 -10.76 2.09 7.89
CA LYS A 31 -10.61 2.58 6.50
C LYS A 31 -11.85 2.32 5.66
N ASP A 32 -12.45 1.14 5.76
CA ASP A 32 -13.68 0.79 5.05
C ASP A 32 -14.84 1.69 5.46
N HIS A 33 -14.99 1.95 6.76
CA HIS A 33 -16.00 2.89 7.25
C HIS A 33 -15.78 4.32 6.72
N LEU A 34 -14.52 4.77 6.65
CA LEU A 34 -14.18 6.09 6.13
C LEU A 34 -14.48 6.19 4.61
N ARG A 35 -14.21 5.14 3.83
CA ARG A 35 -14.48 5.10 2.37
C ARG A 35 -15.94 5.28 2.00
N VAL A 36 -16.86 4.88 2.89
CA VAL A 36 -18.31 5.09 2.67
C VAL A 36 -18.66 6.58 2.66
N ASN A 37 -17.92 7.39 3.42
CA ASN A 37 -18.31 8.77 3.72
C ASN A 37 -17.33 9.82 3.17
N LEU A 38 -16.12 9.41 2.78
CA LEU A 38 -15.04 10.31 2.38
C LEU A 38 -14.46 9.93 1.01
N PRO A 39 -14.04 10.92 0.21
CA PRO A 39 -13.24 10.67 -0.99
C PRO A 39 -11.92 9.96 -0.69
N ASP A 40 -11.44 9.13 -1.62
CA ASP A 40 -10.17 8.39 -1.49
C ASP A 40 -8.97 9.23 -1.00
N PRO A 41 -8.74 10.48 -1.48
CA PRO A 41 -7.62 11.29 -1.02
C PRO A 41 -7.68 11.70 0.46
N MET A 42 -8.84 11.57 1.11
CA MET A 42 -9.05 11.89 2.52
C MET A 42 -8.91 10.67 3.43
N ILE A 43 -8.77 9.47 2.87
CA ILE A 43 -8.57 8.25 3.64
C ILE A 43 -7.12 8.23 4.13
N PRO A 44 -6.87 8.12 5.45
CA PRO A 44 -5.50 8.08 5.96
C PRO A 44 -4.76 6.85 5.43
N GLY A 45 -3.50 7.06 5.00
CA GLY A 45 -2.61 5.97 4.58
C GLY A 45 -2.27 5.05 5.74
N HIS A 46 -2.17 5.59 6.95
CA HIS A 46 -1.92 4.84 8.18
C HIS A 46 -2.99 5.14 9.23
N ILE A 47 -3.46 4.09 9.90
CA ILE A 47 -4.27 4.19 11.10
C ILE A 47 -3.51 3.56 12.25
N VAL A 48 -3.23 4.37 13.27
CA VAL A 48 -2.54 3.99 14.48
C VAL A 48 -3.57 3.94 15.60
N VAL A 49 -3.79 2.73 16.13
CA VAL A 49 -4.64 2.51 17.29
C VAL A 49 -3.77 2.66 18.55
N LEU A 50 -4.12 3.62 19.39
CA LEU A 50 -3.44 3.90 20.65
C LEU A 50 -4.38 3.53 21.81
N ALA A 51 -3.81 3.07 22.92
CA ALA A 51 -4.59 2.86 24.14
C ALA A 51 -5.28 4.16 24.59
N ASP A 52 -4.53 5.27 24.56
CA ASP A 52 -5.05 6.60 24.84
C ASP A 52 -4.37 7.64 23.93
N LEU A 53 -5.08 8.73 23.65
CA LEU A 53 -4.50 9.85 22.92
C LEU A 53 -3.66 10.70 23.89
N PRO A 54 -2.51 11.24 23.47
CA PRO A 54 -1.74 12.15 24.31
C PRO A 54 -2.53 13.45 24.54
N HIS A 55 -2.57 13.90 25.79
CA HIS A 55 -3.22 15.14 26.20
C HIS A 55 -2.22 16.13 26.80
N THR A 56 -2.37 17.41 26.46
CA THR A 56 -1.73 18.53 27.16
C THR A 56 -2.25 18.62 28.61
N PRO A 57 -1.55 19.32 29.53
CA PRO A 57 -2.03 19.56 30.89
C PRO A 57 -3.42 20.21 30.97
N ASN A 58 -3.83 20.91 29.92
CA ASN A 58 -5.14 21.56 29.80
C ASN A 58 -6.22 20.63 29.18
N GLY A 59 -5.94 19.33 29.02
CA GLY A 59 -6.88 18.32 28.51
C GLY A 59 -7.08 18.33 26.99
N LYS A 60 -6.49 19.27 26.24
CA LYS A 60 -6.50 19.23 24.77
C LYS A 60 -5.59 18.14 24.24
N ILE A 61 -5.91 17.55 23.08
CA ILE A 61 -5.03 16.59 22.40
C ILE A 61 -3.68 17.26 22.11
N ASP A 62 -2.60 16.62 22.57
CA ASP A 62 -1.23 17.02 22.28
C ASP A 62 -0.76 16.36 20.97
N ARG A 63 -0.79 17.13 19.88
CA ARG A 63 -0.35 16.64 18.57
C ARG A 63 1.16 16.37 18.50
N ASN A 64 1.96 17.03 19.35
CA ASN A 64 3.40 16.84 19.38
C ASN A 64 3.77 15.56 20.14
N GLY A 65 2.93 15.13 21.07
CA GLY A 65 3.06 13.84 21.78
C GLY A 65 2.61 12.62 20.97
N LEU A 66 2.03 12.80 19.77
CA LEU A 66 1.63 11.68 18.92
C LEU A 66 2.87 10.95 18.36
N PRO A 67 2.90 9.62 18.37
CA PRO A 67 4.05 8.86 17.88
C PRO A 67 4.28 9.08 16.38
N THR A 68 5.52 8.86 15.96
CA THR A 68 5.92 8.88 14.54
C THR A 68 5.56 7.55 13.87
N LEU A 69 5.36 7.53 12.55
CA LEU A 69 5.09 6.26 11.86
C LEU A 69 6.28 5.32 11.99
N ALA A 70 7.52 5.79 11.83
CA ALA A 70 8.71 4.99 12.07
C ALA A 70 8.71 4.28 13.44
N SER A 71 8.26 4.97 14.51
CA SER A 71 8.14 4.36 15.83
C SER A 71 7.04 3.30 15.91
N VAL A 72 5.92 3.49 15.23
CA VAL A 72 4.78 2.54 15.24
C VAL A 72 5.10 1.32 14.39
N LEU A 73 5.67 1.51 13.20
CA LEU A 73 6.06 0.43 12.30
C LEU A 73 7.19 -0.40 12.92
N GLY A 74 8.18 0.24 13.57
CA GLY A 74 9.23 -0.47 14.30
C GLY A 74 8.72 -1.27 15.51
N GLN A 75 7.60 -0.89 16.12
CA GLN A 75 6.97 -1.70 17.17
C GLN A 75 6.34 -2.99 16.62
N ARG A 76 5.85 -2.97 15.38
CA ARG A 76 5.33 -4.17 14.71
C ARG A 76 6.42 -5.23 14.53
N ASP A 77 7.66 -4.80 14.33
CA ASP A 77 8.83 -5.68 14.21
C ASP A 77 9.20 -6.40 15.53
N GLY A 78 8.64 -5.97 16.66
CA GLY A 78 8.95 -6.48 18.01
C GLY A 78 8.32 -7.82 18.40
N GLY A 79 7.90 -8.67 17.45
CA GLY A 79 7.42 -10.04 17.74
C GLY A 79 6.02 -10.40 17.24
N ALA A 80 5.47 -9.65 16.28
CA ALA A 80 4.23 -10.06 15.62
C ALA A 80 4.44 -11.37 14.84
N VAL A 81 3.64 -12.40 15.14
CA VAL A 81 3.59 -13.63 14.33
C VAL A 81 2.82 -13.30 13.05
N VAL A 82 3.52 -13.30 11.93
CA VAL A 82 2.95 -13.03 10.61
C VAL A 82 3.00 -14.28 9.74
N ALA A 83 2.04 -14.41 8.80
CA ALA A 83 2.04 -15.51 7.85
C ALA A 83 3.27 -15.42 6.92
N ASP A 84 4.07 -16.47 6.86
CA ASP A 84 5.31 -16.50 6.09
C ASP A 84 5.08 -16.93 4.62
N ALA A 85 6.07 -16.70 3.78
CA ALA A 85 6.07 -17.09 2.38
C ALA A 85 6.17 -18.61 2.19
N GLU A 86 5.27 -19.16 1.38
CA GLU A 86 5.21 -20.61 1.12
C GLU A 86 6.01 -21.02 -0.13
N ASN A 87 6.39 -20.05 -0.96
CA ASN A 87 7.15 -20.29 -2.19
C ASN A 87 8.15 -19.16 -2.49
N ASP A 88 9.06 -19.41 -3.42
CA ASP A 88 10.14 -18.46 -3.75
C ASP A 88 9.63 -17.14 -4.32
N LEU A 89 8.52 -17.16 -5.09
CA LEU A 89 7.93 -15.94 -5.63
C LEU A 89 7.38 -15.04 -4.50
N GLU A 90 6.64 -15.63 -3.55
CA GLU A 90 6.17 -14.91 -2.37
C GLU A 90 7.35 -14.35 -1.55
N ARG A 91 8.43 -15.12 -1.38
CA ARG A 91 9.63 -14.67 -0.66
C ARG A 91 10.27 -13.45 -1.32
N THR A 92 10.47 -13.49 -2.64
CA THR A 92 11.03 -12.36 -3.40
C THR A 92 10.13 -11.13 -3.32
N VAL A 93 8.81 -11.30 -3.45
CA VAL A 93 7.87 -10.18 -3.35
C VAL A 93 7.87 -9.61 -1.93
N LEU A 94 7.90 -10.46 -0.90
CA LEU A 94 7.97 -10.06 0.50
C LEU A 94 9.21 -9.23 0.81
N GLU A 95 10.38 -9.63 0.30
CA GLU A 95 11.63 -8.86 0.46
C GLU A 95 11.50 -7.45 -0.16
N ILE A 96 10.96 -7.36 -1.38
CA ILE A 96 10.72 -6.08 -2.04
C ILE A 96 9.74 -5.20 -1.24
N TRP A 97 8.72 -5.80 -0.64
CA TRP A 97 7.78 -5.08 0.22
C TRP A 97 8.45 -4.54 1.47
N ARG A 98 9.28 -5.36 2.14
CA ARG A 98 10.03 -4.94 3.34
C ARG A 98 10.96 -3.78 3.04
N GLU A 99 11.70 -3.84 1.93
CA GLU A 99 12.56 -2.74 1.46
C GLU A 99 11.75 -1.48 1.16
N THR A 100 10.61 -1.63 0.48
CA THR A 100 9.80 -0.50 0.04
C THR A 100 9.09 0.19 1.21
N LEU A 101 8.54 -0.59 2.15
CA LEU A 101 7.79 -0.09 3.31
C LEU A 101 8.69 0.24 4.51
N GLY A 102 9.94 -0.22 4.53
CA GLY A 102 10.85 -0.06 5.66
C GLY A 102 10.38 -0.80 6.92
N MET A 103 9.71 -1.94 6.76
CA MET A 103 9.11 -2.75 7.83
C MET A 103 9.51 -4.21 7.65
N GLN A 104 9.84 -4.94 8.73
CA GLN A 104 10.22 -6.35 8.66
C GLN A 104 9.04 -7.30 8.93
N ALA A 105 8.15 -6.96 9.85
CA ALA A 105 6.99 -7.75 10.24
C ALA A 105 5.80 -7.56 9.27
N ILE A 106 6.01 -8.03 8.04
CA ILE A 106 5.00 -8.12 6.98
C ILE A 106 4.68 -9.60 6.75
N GLY A 107 3.40 -9.95 6.79
CA GLY A 107 2.89 -11.27 6.40
C GLY A 107 2.40 -11.30 4.96
N VAL A 108 2.35 -12.49 4.36
CA VAL A 108 1.93 -12.61 2.95
C VAL A 108 0.46 -12.29 2.67
N ASP A 109 -0.37 -12.33 3.72
CA ASP A 109 -1.78 -11.96 3.68
C ASP A 109 -2.04 -10.49 4.08
N ASP A 110 -1.01 -9.76 4.51
CA ASP A 110 -1.16 -8.34 4.83
C ASP A 110 -1.52 -7.55 3.58
N ASN A 111 -2.55 -6.72 3.70
CA ASN A 111 -2.91 -5.79 2.63
C ASN A 111 -1.94 -4.61 2.61
N PHE A 112 -1.30 -4.40 1.46
CA PHE A 112 -0.31 -3.34 1.22
C PHE A 112 -0.80 -1.99 1.74
N PHE A 113 -2.03 -1.62 1.41
CA PHE A 113 -2.58 -0.31 1.74
C PHE A 113 -2.98 -0.21 3.20
N ASP A 114 -3.28 -1.32 3.86
CA ASP A 114 -3.64 -1.33 5.28
C ASP A 114 -2.41 -1.15 6.16
N ILE A 115 -1.26 -1.70 5.75
CA ILE A 115 0.01 -1.63 6.48
C ILE A 115 0.85 -0.38 6.18
N GLY A 116 0.33 0.54 5.35
CA GLY A 116 1.01 1.82 5.07
C GLY A 116 1.35 2.10 3.62
N GLY A 117 1.05 1.17 2.73
CA GLY A 117 1.24 1.34 1.30
C GLY A 117 0.37 2.46 0.73
N HIS A 118 0.95 3.23 -0.19
CA HIS A 118 0.26 4.33 -0.88
C HIS A 118 0.77 4.44 -2.32
N SER A 119 0.14 5.30 -3.12
CA SER A 119 0.37 5.42 -4.57
C SER A 119 1.85 5.54 -4.98
N LEU A 120 2.63 6.39 -4.29
CA LEU A 120 4.05 6.54 -4.58
C LEU A 120 4.85 5.29 -4.23
N LEU A 121 4.55 4.60 -3.13
CA LEU A 121 5.17 3.30 -2.82
C LEU A 121 4.75 2.23 -3.81
N VAL A 122 3.49 2.22 -4.28
CA VAL A 122 3.07 1.29 -5.34
C VAL A 122 3.92 1.51 -6.61
N VAL A 123 4.19 2.76 -6.99
CA VAL A 123 5.03 3.06 -8.15
C VAL A 123 6.49 2.62 -7.93
N ARG A 124 7.05 2.85 -6.74
CA ARG A 124 8.41 2.38 -6.38
C ARG A 124 8.50 0.85 -6.41
N MET A 125 7.57 0.19 -5.73
CA MET A 125 7.44 -1.26 -5.68
C MET A 125 7.27 -1.87 -7.08
N HIS A 126 6.42 -1.27 -7.92
CA HIS A 126 6.18 -1.73 -9.29
C HIS A 126 7.45 -1.73 -10.14
N ARG A 127 8.28 -0.68 -10.03
CA ARG A 127 9.56 -0.62 -10.74
C ARG A 127 10.48 -1.75 -10.27
N ARG A 128 10.62 -1.92 -8.96
CA ARG A 128 11.48 -2.96 -8.37
C ARG A 128 11.02 -4.37 -8.75
N LEU A 129 9.71 -4.64 -8.71
CA LEU A 129 9.13 -5.92 -9.10
C LEU A 129 9.43 -6.25 -10.56
N LYS A 130 9.32 -5.28 -11.47
CA LYS A 130 9.64 -5.49 -12.89
C LYS A 130 11.12 -5.78 -13.12
N GLU A 131 12.00 -5.12 -12.39
CA GLU A 131 13.45 -5.32 -12.46
C GLU A 131 13.85 -6.71 -11.95
N VAL A 132 13.30 -7.13 -10.80
CA VAL A 132 13.69 -8.40 -10.16
C VAL A 132 13.04 -9.61 -10.81
N LEU A 133 11.76 -9.52 -11.20
CA LEU A 133 11.01 -10.65 -11.75
C LEU A 133 11.14 -10.78 -13.28
N GLU A 134 11.80 -9.81 -13.92
CA GLU A 134 12.06 -9.72 -15.37
C GLU A 134 10.83 -9.98 -16.25
N ARG A 135 9.64 -9.60 -15.76
CA ARG A 135 8.36 -9.87 -16.42
C ARG A 135 7.49 -8.61 -16.52
N PRO A 136 6.62 -8.53 -17.55
CA PRO A 136 5.62 -7.47 -17.61
C PRO A 136 4.64 -7.61 -16.44
N ILE A 137 4.52 -6.56 -15.64
CA ILE A 137 3.55 -6.47 -14.55
C ILE A 137 2.76 -5.19 -14.78
N ALA A 138 1.43 -5.27 -14.77
CA ALA A 138 0.60 -4.08 -14.89
C ALA A 138 0.47 -3.40 -13.53
N LEU A 139 0.59 -2.07 -13.47
CA LEU A 139 0.44 -1.32 -12.21
C LEU A 139 -0.92 -1.60 -11.55
N THR A 140 -1.96 -1.81 -12.36
CA THR A 140 -3.32 -2.14 -11.91
C THR A 140 -3.43 -3.47 -11.16
N GLU A 141 -2.49 -4.41 -11.37
CA GLU A 141 -2.51 -5.69 -10.66
C GLU A 141 -2.18 -5.51 -9.18
N LEU A 142 -1.30 -4.56 -8.83
CA LEU A 142 -0.95 -4.26 -7.44
C LEU A 142 -2.11 -3.67 -6.64
N TYR A 143 -3.07 -3.02 -7.31
CA TYR A 143 -4.31 -2.56 -6.68
C TYR A 143 -5.37 -3.65 -6.62
N ARG A 144 -5.40 -4.55 -7.61
CA ARG A 144 -6.37 -5.64 -7.69
C ARG A 144 -6.04 -6.77 -6.70
N TYR A 145 -4.76 -7.02 -6.51
CA TYR A 145 -4.22 -8.08 -5.66
C TYR A 145 -3.32 -7.44 -4.59
N PRO A 146 -3.93 -6.81 -3.56
CA PRO A 146 -3.20 -5.97 -2.63
C PRO A 146 -2.48 -6.76 -1.54
N THR A 147 -2.37 -8.09 -1.64
CA THR A 147 -1.61 -8.94 -0.72
C THR A 147 -0.54 -9.70 -1.50
N ILE A 148 0.55 -10.09 -0.85
CA ILE A 148 1.64 -10.83 -1.49
C ILE A 148 1.12 -12.15 -2.05
N ARG A 149 0.32 -12.90 -1.27
CA ARG A 149 -0.26 -14.18 -1.70
C ARG A 149 -1.18 -14.01 -2.92
N SER A 150 -2.08 -13.03 -2.89
CA SER A 150 -3.00 -12.81 -4.03
C SER A 150 -2.25 -12.33 -5.28
N PHE A 151 -1.22 -11.51 -5.11
CA PHE A 151 -0.40 -11.03 -6.22
C PHE A 151 0.43 -12.15 -6.82
N ALA A 152 1.15 -12.93 -6.00
CA ALA A 152 1.92 -14.09 -6.45
C ALA A 152 1.04 -15.12 -7.17
N GLY A 153 -0.15 -15.41 -6.62
CA GLY A 153 -1.14 -16.27 -7.27
C GLY A 153 -1.63 -15.73 -8.62
N SER A 154 -1.77 -14.41 -8.76
CA SER A 154 -2.16 -13.80 -10.05
C SER A 154 -1.09 -13.99 -11.14
N LEU A 155 0.18 -13.99 -10.76
CA LEU A 155 1.32 -14.16 -11.67
C LEU A 155 1.55 -15.60 -12.10
N THR A 156 1.10 -16.59 -11.31
CA THR A 156 1.19 -18.01 -11.65
C THR A 156 -0.03 -18.51 -12.41
N SER A 157 -1.17 -17.83 -12.28
CA SER A 157 -2.37 -18.12 -13.08
C SER A 157 -2.24 -17.61 -14.54
N ASP A 158 -2.64 -18.42 -15.52
CA ASP A 158 -2.71 -18.02 -16.95
C ASP A 158 -3.57 -16.76 -17.20
N ALA A 159 -4.45 -16.43 -16.24
CA ALA A 159 -5.28 -15.22 -16.28
C ALA A 159 -4.48 -13.92 -16.19
N GLY A 160 -3.35 -13.90 -15.46
CA GLY A 160 -2.43 -12.76 -15.39
C GLY A 160 -1.81 -12.48 -16.76
N SER A 161 -1.30 -13.53 -17.41
CA SER A 161 -0.74 -13.48 -18.77
C SER A 161 -1.76 -12.94 -19.80
N ALA A 162 -3.02 -13.40 -19.73
CA ALA A 162 -4.08 -12.95 -20.64
C ALA A 162 -4.52 -11.49 -20.42
N ALA A 163 -4.53 -11.01 -19.18
CA ALA A 163 -4.84 -9.60 -18.87
C ALA A 163 -3.70 -8.66 -19.28
N LEU A 164 -2.46 -9.09 -19.08
CA LEU A 164 -1.23 -8.42 -19.53
C LEU A 164 -1.21 -8.28 -21.06
N GLN A 165 -1.50 -9.35 -21.79
CA GLN A 165 -1.55 -9.34 -23.26
C GLN A 165 -2.58 -8.33 -23.79
N LYS A 166 -3.79 -8.30 -23.21
CA LYS A 166 -4.83 -7.33 -23.57
C LYS A 166 -4.46 -5.88 -23.22
N GLY A 167 -3.64 -5.66 -22.20
CA GLY A 167 -3.12 -4.33 -21.83
C GLY A 167 -2.10 -3.82 -22.83
N VAL A 168 -1.12 -4.66 -23.17
CA VAL A 168 -0.07 -4.37 -24.17
C VAL A 168 -0.69 -4.13 -25.55
N ASP A 169 -1.63 -4.97 -25.97
CA ASP A 169 -2.31 -4.84 -27.26
C ASP A 169 -3.08 -3.52 -27.39
N ARG A 170 -3.72 -3.05 -26.30
CA ARG A 170 -4.43 -1.76 -26.29
C ARG A 170 -3.46 -0.58 -26.36
N ALA A 171 -2.34 -0.64 -25.66
CA ALA A 171 -1.32 0.41 -25.70
C ALA A 171 -0.66 0.52 -27.08
N SER A 172 -0.36 -0.62 -27.73
CA SER A 172 0.18 -0.68 -29.09
C SER A 172 -0.82 -0.12 -30.12
N ARG A 173 -2.09 -0.52 -30.08
CA ARG A 173 -3.14 0.03 -30.97
C ARG A 173 -3.32 1.53 -30.80
N ARG A 174 -3.22 2.05 -29.58
CA ARG A 174 -3.34 3.49 -29.31
C ARG A 174 -2.17 4.27 -29.92
N ARG A 175 -0.93 3.78 -29.78
CA ARG A 175 0.27 4.38 -30.40
C ARG A 175 0.16 4.39 -31.92
N GLU A 176 -0.21 3.26 -32.52
CA GLU A 176 -0.36 3.15 -33.98
C GLU A 176 -1.43 4.10 -34.54
N SER A 177 -2.55 4.27 -33.82
CA SER A 177 -3.59 5.23 -34.23
C SER A 177 -3.11 6.70 -34.17
N LEU A 178 -2.24 7.04 -33.21
CA LEU A 178 -1.70 8.40 -33.06
C LEU A 178 -0.69 8.70 -34.17
N GLU A 179 0.14 7.72 -34.55
CA GLU A 179 1.07 7.85 -35.67
C GLU A 179 0.34 7.98 -37.01
N ARG A 180 -0.70 7.17 -37.25
CA ARG A 180 -1.56 7.27 -38.44
C ARG A 180 -2.30 8.61 -38.54
N ARG A 181 -2.68 9.21 -37.40
CA ARG A 181 -3.29 10.55 -37.37
C ARG A 181 -2.28 11.65 -37.66
N ARG A 182 -1.03 11.52 -37.21
CA ARG A 182 0.05 12.47 -37.53
C ARG A 182 0.45 12.41 -39.01
N ALA A 183 0.49 11.22 -39.60
CA ALA A 183 0.85 11.03 -41.02
C ALA A 183 -0.20 11.56 -42.03
N ARG A 184 -1.43 11.85 -41.59
CA ARG A 184 -2.51 12.41 -42.43
C ARG A 184 -2.66 13.93 -42.32
N ALA A 185 -1.90 14.56 -41.42
CA ALA A 185 -1.96 16.00 -41.16
C ALA A 185 -0.79 16.78 -41.81
N ASN A 186 0.10 16.08 -42.52
CA ASN A 186 1.12 16.63 -43.43
C ASN A 186 0.70 16.31 -44.87
#